data_AF-A0A8B7SN52-F1
#
_entry.id   AF-A0A8B7SN52-F1
#
_cell.length_a   1.000
_cell.length_b   1.000
_cell.length_c   1.000
_cell.angle_alpha   90.00
_cell.angle_beta   90.00
_cell.angle_gamma   90.00
#
_symmetry.space_group_name_H-M   'P 1'
#
loop_
_entity.id
_entity.type
_entity.pdbx_description
1 polymer ?
#
loop_
_entity_poly.entity_id
_entity_poly.type
_entity_poly.pdbx_seq_one_letter_code
_entity_poly.pdbx_strand_id
1 'polypeptide(L)'
;MAIPAPSILLVPPHPSSEEDPIYIECMAPRGFPGANFTLYQGEKVVQLLQAPADQLRVTFNLSGVREAAGGKFHCQYGVLGEHRQPQLSDLSEAVNVSFPVPTWILAVSLSLAGALLLLAGLVVIAMVIRKVKFKKLQKKREQESCWAQINVTTDMSFDNSLFAISTKMTSGGDAATLDALSGSNATPDNFGPRKRPTSTSSSPEPPEFSTFRACQ
;
A
#
# COMPACT_ATOMS: atom_id res chain seq x y z
N MET A 1 -14.49 -51.92 36.84
CA MET A 1 -14.43 -52.38 35.44
C MET A 1 -14.75 -51.18 34.55
N ALA A 2 -14.00 -50.89 33.50
CA ALA A 2 -14.36 -49.87 32.51
C ALA A 2 -15.14 -50.53 31.38
N ILE A 3 -16.17 -49.87 30.85
CA ILE A 3 -16.93 -50.36 29.68
C ILE A 3 -16.27 -49.84 28.40
N PRO A 4 -16.33 -50.60 27.29
CA PRO A 4 -15.61 -50.27 26.07
C PRO A 4 -16.03 -48.93 25.46
N ALA A 5 -15.10 -48.24 24.80
CA ALA A 5 -15.36 -46.95 24.14
C ALA A 5 -16.44 -47.06 23.04
N PRO A 6 -17.25 -46.00 22.82
CA PRO A 6 -18.18 -45.95 21.70
C PRO A 6 -17.48 -45.63 20.38
N SER A 7 -18.15 -45.95 19.28
CA SER A 7 -17.79 -45.44 17.95
C SER A 7 -18.46 -44.09 17.72
N ILE A 8 -17.81 -43.23 16.95
CA ILE A 8 -18.29 -41.90 16.58
C ILE A 8 -18.08 -41.69 15.08
N LEU A 9 -19.05 -41.07 14.41
CA LEU A 9 -18.92 -40.71 13.01
C LEU A 9 -19.77 -39.49 12.65
N LEU A 10 -19.30 -38.72 11.66
CA LEU A 10 -20.06 -37.66 11.03
C LEU A 10 -20.99 -38.29 9.99
N VAL A 11 -22.30 -38.06 10.09
CA VAL A 11 -23.28 -38.61 9.15
C VAL A 11 -23.76 -37.56 8.15
N PRO A 12 -24.16 -37.97 6.94
CA PRO A 12 -24.75 -37.05 5.96
C PRO A 12 -26.01 -36.35 6.49
N PRO A 13 -26.31 -35.12 6.03
CA PRO A 13 -25.51 -34.30 5.12
C PRO A 13 -24.22 -33.77 5.76
N HIS A 14 -23.11 -33.82 5.02
CA HIS A 14 -21.84 -33.25 5.49
C HIS A 14 -21.87 -31.72 5.30
N PRO A 15 -21.42 -30.94 6.30
CA PRO A 15 -21.50 -29.49 6.26
C PRO A 15 -20.54 -28.91 5.20
N SER A 16 -21.02 -27.94 4.44
CA SER A 16 -20.25 -27.15 3.48
C SER A 16 -19.98 -25.73 3.97
N SER A 17 -20.77 -25.21 4.91
CA SER A 17 -20.53 -23.97 5.64
C SER A 17 -20.85 -24.12 7.13
N GLU A 18 -20.54 -23.10 7.93
CA GLU A 18 -20.78 -23.07 9.38
C GLU A 18 -22.28 -23.07 9.71
N GLU A 19 -23.11 -22.60 8.79
CA GLU A 19 -24.57 -22.54 8.91
C GLU A 19 -25.25 -23.87 8.59
N ASP A 20 -24.55 -24.79 7.92
CA ASP A 20 -25.10 -26.10 7.58
C ASP A 20 -25.31 -26.96 8.84
N PRO A 21 -26.37 -27.78 8.88
CA PRO A 21 -26.60 -28.67 10.00
C PRO A 21 -25.50 -29.74 10.09
N ILE A 22 -25.00 -29.97 11.30
CA ILE A 22 -23.97 -30.97 11.59
C ILE A 22 -24.61 -32.10 12.40
N TYR A 23 -24.51 -33.32 11.88
CA TYR A 23 -25.04 -34.52 12.51
C TYR A 23 -23.91 -35.48 12.89
N ILE A 24 -23.73 -35.73 14.18
CA ILE A 24 -22.73 -36.67 14.69
C ILE A 24 -23.45 -37.86 15.31
N GLU A 25 -23.21 -39.05 14.80
CA GLU A 25 -23.71 -40.28 15.37
C GLU A 25 -22.69 -40.88 16.33
N CYS A 26 -23.16 -41.29 17.51
CA CYS A 26 -22.40 -42.11 18.43
C CYS A 26 -23.10 -43.43 18.67
N MET A 27 -22.34 -44.53 18.67
CA MET A 27 -22.88 -45.86 18.88
C MET A 27 -22.06 -46.62 19.92
N ALA A 28 -22.75 -47.08 20.98
CA ALA A 28 -22.18 -47.95 21.98
C ALA A 28 -22.01 -49.38 21.43
N PRO A 29 -21.04 -50.16 21.95
CA PRO A 29 -20.91 -51.57 21.62
C PRO A 29 -22.17 -52.38 21.94
N ARG A 30 -22.27 -53.57 21.36
CA ARG A 30 -23.41 -54.48 21.61
C ARG A 30 -23.54 -54.78 23.11
N GLY A 31 -24.77 -54.76 23.61
CA GLY A 31 -25.09 -55.05 25.02
C GLY A 31 -25.38 -53.83 25.89
N PHE A 32 -25.29 -52.61 25.34
CA PHE A 32 -25.54 -51.36 26.08
C PHE A 32 -26.68 -50.51 25.48
N PRO A 33 -27.90 -51.04 25.30
CA PRO A 33 -29.01 -50.25 24.77
C PRO A 33 -29.52 -49.25 25.82
N GLY A 34 -30.15 -48.17 25.38
CA GLY A 34 -30.71 -47.16 26.28
C GLY A 34 -29.69 -46.34 27.07
N ALA A 35 -28.41 -46.38 26.65
CA ALA A 35 -27.32 -45.67 27.33
C ALA A 35 -27.44 -44.14 27.19
N ASN A 36 -26.82 -43.44 28.13
CA ASN A 36 -26.69 -41.98 28.09
C ASN A 36 -25.39 -41.61 27.38
N PHE A 37 -25.47 -40.84 26.31
CA PHE A 37 -24.34 -40.39 25.52
C PHE A 37 -24.05 -38.92 25.79
N THR A 38 -22.76 -38.59 25.87
CA THR A 38 -22.26 -37.24 26.04
C THR A 38 -21.30 -36.92 24.90
N LEU A 39 -21.55 -35.83 24.19
CA LEU A 39 -20.68 -35.30 23.16
C LEU A 39 -19.78 -34.21 23.75
N TYR A 40 -18.49 -34.32 23.49
CA TYR A 40 -17.46 -33.40 23.95
C TYR A 40 -16.76 -32.69 22.80
N GLN A 41 -16.36 -31.45 23.02
CA GLN A 41 -15.43 -30.70 22.19
C GLN A 41 -14.31 -30.18 23.11
N GLY A 42 -13.12 -30.80 23.01
CA GLY A 42 -12.11 -30.66 24.06
C GLY A 42 -12.64 -31.19 25.40
N GLU A 43 -12.58 -30.38 26.44
CA GLU A 43 -13.09 -30.71 27.78
C GLU A 43 -14.54 -30.25 28.03
N LYS A 44 -15.15 -29.56 27.06
CA LYS A 44 -16.51 -29.02 27.19
C LYS A 44 -17.55 -30.03 26.76
N VAL A 45 -18.60 -30.18 27.56
CA VAL A 45 -19.81 -30.92 27.18
C VAL A 45 -20.63 -30.05 26.23
N VAL A 46 -20.85 -30.55 25.02
CA VAL A 46 -21.63 -29.88 23.97
C VAL A 46 -23.10 -30.24 24.08
N GLN A 47 -23.40 -31.53 24.20
CA GLN A 47 -24.76 -32.04 24.26
C GLN A 47 -24.78 -33.42 24.93
N LEU A 48 -25.87 -33.73 25.64
CA LEU A 48 -26.13 -35.03 26.26
C LEU A 48 -27.46 -35.57 25.75
N LEU A 49 -27.48 -36.82 25.29
CA LEU A 49 -28.64 -37.50 24.74
C LEU A 49 -28.76 -38.90 25.30
N GLN A 50 -29.97 -39.34 25.62
CA GLN A 50 -30.25 -40.72 26.00
C GLN A 50 -30.74 -41.49 24.78
N ALA A 51 -30.15 -42.66 24.52
CA ALA A 51 -30.66 -43.55 23.49
C ALA A 51 -32.02 -44.13 23.91
N PRO A 52 -32.94 -44.39 22.96
CA PRO A 52 -34.11 -45.21 23.22
C PRO A 52 -33.74 -46.57 23.82
N ALA A 53 -34.65 -47.14 24.62
CA ALA A 53 -34.38 -48.34 25.43
C ALA A 53 -33.94 -49.57 24.62
N ASP A 54 -34.28 -49.62 23.33
CA ASP A 54 -33.96 -50.69 22.38
C ASP A 54 -32.82 -50.32 21.41
N GLN A 55 -32.28 -49.11 21.51
CA GLN A 55 -31.27 -48.60 20.60
C GLN A 55 -29.91 -48.45 21.26
N LEU A 56 -28.86 -48.63 20.47
CA LEU A 56 -27.45 -48.55 20.88
C LEU A 56 -26.78 -47.24 20.45
N ARG A 57 -27.52 -46.32 19.83
CA ARG A 57 -26.96 -45.13 19.20
C ARG A 57 -27.83 -43.90 19.38
N VAL A 58 -27.20 -42.74 19.25
CA VAL A 58 -27.85 -41.43 19.19
C VAL A 58 -27.25 -40.61 18.06
N THR A 59 -28.02 -39.67 17.53
CA THR A 59 -27.54 -38.66 16.60
C THR A 59 -27.65 -37.29 17.24
N PHE A 60 -26.51 -36.66 17.48
CA PHE A 60 -26.42 -35.28 17.94
C PHE A 60 -26.67 -34.34 16.77
N ASN A 61 -27.54 -33.36 16.98
CA ASN A 61 -27.77 -32.28 16.01
C ASN A 61 -27.18 -30.99 16.60
N LEU A 62 -26.13 -30.49 15.96
CA LEU A 62 -25.42 -29.29 16.41
C LEU A 62 -25.92 -28.01 15.74
N SER A 63 -27.03 -28.07 14.99
CA SER A 63 -27.66 -26.89 14.39
C SER A 63 -27.96 -25.83 15.47
N GLY A 64 -27.32 -24.67 15.38
CA GLY A 64 -27.52 -23.56 16.33
C GLY A 64 -26.58 -23.54 17.54
N VAL A 65 -25.67 -24.51 17.67
CA VAL A 65 -24.60 -24.45 18.69
C VAL A 65 -23.47 -23.56 18.17
N ARG A 66 -23.56 -22.25 18.46
CA ARG A 66 -22.61 -21.22 17.99
C ARG A 66 -21.16 -21.47 18.41
N GLU A 67 -20.94 -22.23 19.48
CA GLU A 67 -19.60 -22.57 19.97
C GLU A 67 -19.03 -23.86 19.37
N ALA A 68 -19.84 -24.67 18.67
CA ALA A 68 -19.43 -25.94 18.07
C ALA A 68 -18.98 -25.80 16.60
N ALA A 69 -18.65 -24.57 16.16
CA ALA A 69 -18.22 -24.27 14.82
C ALA A 69 -16.88 -24.95 14.49
N GLY A 70 -16.97 -26.13 13.86
CA GLY A 70 -15.83 -26.92 13.43
C GLY A 70 -14.95 -27.46 14.57
N GLY A 71 -13.98 -28.30 14.22
CA GLY A 71 -13.02 -28.86 15.15
C GLY A 71 -13.29 -30.31 15.52
N LYS A 72 -12.68 -30.73 16.63
CA LYS A 72 -12.57 -32.14 17.02
C LYS A 72 -13.58 -32.49 18.11
N PHE A 73 -14.37 -33.52 17.87
CA PHE A 73 -15.38 -34.04 18.78
C PHE A 73 -15.05 -35.44 19.27
N HIS A 74 -15.41 -35.70 20.52
CA HIS A 74 -15.33 -37.01 21.15
C HIS A 74 -16.68 -37.39 21.76
N CYS A 75 -16.90 -38.68 21.93
CA CYS A 75 -18.13 -39.20 22.51
C CYS A 75 -17.82 -40.14 23.66
N GLN A 76 -18.69 -40.15 24.65
CA GLN A 76 -18.66 -41.08 25.76
C GLN A 76 -20.08 -41.56 26.04
N TYR A 77 -20.24 -42.77 26.55
CA TYR A 77 -21.54 -43.20 27.07
C TYR A 77 -21.43 -43.69 28.51
N GLY A 78 -22.54 -43.57 29.22
CA GLY A 78 -22.72 -44.06 30.57
C GLY A 78 -23.92 -44.98 30.65
N VAL A 79 -23.78 -46.06 31.42
CA VAL A 79 -24.87 -46.96 31.78
C VAL A 79 -24.99 -47.08 33.29
N LEU A 80 -26.16 -47.51 33.75
CA LEU A 80 -26.36 -47.87 35.14
C LEU A 80 -25.85 -49.30 35.35
N GLY A 81 -24.75 -49.44 36.08
CA GLY A 81 -24.17 -50.75 36.38
C GLY A 81 -25.02 -51.57 37.35
N GLU A 82 -24.55 -52.80 37.62
CA GLU A 82 -25.24 -53.80 38.47
C GLU A 82 -25.64 -53.29 39.86
N HIS A 83 -24.84 -52.38 40.43
CA HIS A 83 -25.06 -51.79 41.76
C HIS A 83 -25.79 -50.44 41.73
N ARG A 84 -26.49 -50.12 40.64
CA ARG A 84 -27.07 -48.80 40.37
C ARG A 84 -26.06 -47.64 40.39
N GLN A 85 -24.78 -47.96 40.22
CA GLN A 85 -23.73 -46.96 40.12
C GLN A 85 -23.54 -46.56 38.66
N PRO A 86 -23.38 -45.26 38.35
CA PRO A 86 -23.04 -44.82 37.01
C PRO A 86 -21.68 -45.39 36.60
N GLN A 87 -21.63 -46.03 35.44
CA GLN A 87 -20.41 -46.53 34.85
C GLN A 87 -20.20 -45.83 33.51
N LEU A 88 -19.05 -45.17 33.36
CA LEU A 88 -18.67 -44.46 32.15
C LEU A 88 -17.75 -45.32 31.28
N SER A 89 -17.91 -45.18 29.97
CA SER A 89 -16.98 -45.69 28.98
C SER A 89 -15.72 -44.84 28.92
N ASP A 90 -14.69 -45.35 28.27
CA ASP A 90 -13.63 -44.50 27.75
C ASP A 90 -14.17 -43.56 26.65
N LEU A 91 -13.43 -42.51 26.32
CA LEU A 91 -13.72 -41.60 25.21
C LEU A 91 -13.54 -42.33 23.87
N SER A 92 -14.39 -42.00 22.90
CA SER A 92 -14.24 -42.46 21.52
C SER A 92 -12.98 -41.92 20.88
N GLU A 93 -12.64 -42.48 19.71
CA GLU A 93 -11.83 -41.78 18.73
C GLU A 93 -12.41 -40.41 18.39
N ALA A 94 -11.63 -39.58 17.70
CA ALA A 94 -12.02 -38.21 17.45
C ALA A 94 -12.57 -38.04 16.03
N VAL A 95 -13.71 -37.37 15.88
CA VAL A 95 -14.21 -36.95 14.57
C VAL A 95 -13.93 -35.46 14.36
N ASN A 96 -13.43 -35.11 13.18
CA ASN A 96 -13.15 -33.72 12.82
C ASN A 96 -14.25 -33.17 11.91
N VAL A 97 -14.79 -32.02 12.26
CA VAL A 97 -15.69 -31.24 11.42
C VAL A 97 -14.91 -30.07 10.84
N SER A 98 -14.85 -29.98 9.52
CA SER A 98 -14.15 -28.92 8.80
C SER A 98 -15.00 -28.42 7.64
N PHE A 99 -14.97 -27.12 7.41
CA PHE A 99 -15.67 -26.49 6.29
C PHE A 99 -14.69 -26.21 5.16
N PRO A 100 -15.07 -26.42 3.90
CA PRO A 100 -14.26 -26.02 2.77
C PRO A 100 -14.00 -24.50 2.82
N VAL A 101 -12.73 -24.12 2.71
CA VAL A 101 -12.35 -22.70 2.67
C VAL A 101 -12.92 -22.07 1.41
N PRO A 102 -13.60 -20.91 1.50
CA PRO A 102 -14.11 -20.25 0.31
C PRO A 102 -12.97 -19.86 -0.65
N THR A 103 -12.99 -20.44 -1.84
CA THR A 103 -11.92 -20.27 -2.85
C THR A 103 -11.79 -18.83 -3.34
N TRP A 104 -12.85 -18.02 -3.22
CA TRP A 104 -12.82 -16.60 -3.55
C TRP A 104 -11.82 -15.80 -2.69
N ILE A 105 -11.49 -16.25 -1.47
CA ILE A 105 -10.50 -15.60 -0.62
C ILE A 105 -9.11 -15.65 -1.27
N LEU A 106 -8.77 -16.77 -1.92
CA LEU A 106 -7.53 -16.90 -2.69
C LEU A 106 -7.56 -16.00 -3.92
N ALA A 107 -8.68 -15.95 -4.64
CA ALA A 107 -8.82 -15.09 -5.81
C ALA A 107 -8.68 -13.59 -5.45
N VAL A 108 -9.30 -13.16 -4.35
CA VAL A 108 -9.23 -11.78 -3.86
C VAL A 108 -7.81 -11.43 -3.42
N SER A 109 -7.13 -12.32 -2.67
CA SER A 109 -5.75 -12.07 -2.24
C SER A 109 -4.77 -12.01 -3.41
N LEU A 110 -4.90 -12.90 -4.40
CA LEU A 110 -4.07 -12.87 -5.61
C LEU A 110 -4.32 -11.60 -6.44
N SER A 111 -5.59 -11.21 -6.57
CA SER A 111 -5.99 -9.98 -7.27
C SER A 111 -5.41 -8.73 -6.59
N LEU A 112 -5.52 -8.65 -5.26
CA LEU A 112 -4.98 -7.54 -4.48
C LEU A 112 -3.45 -7.44 -4.61
N ALA A 113 -2.75 -8.57 -4.51
CA ALA A 113 -1.30 -8.62 -4.71
C ALA A 113 -0.91 -8.16 -6.12
N GLY A 114 -1.62 -8.62 -7.15
CA GLY A 114 -1.42 -8.19 -8.54
C GLY A 114 -1.62 -6.69 -8.73
N ALA A 115 -2.68 -6.11 -8.18
CA ALA A 115 -2.95 -4.68 -8.24
C ALA A 115 -1.83 -3.85 -7.58
N LEU A 116 -1.34 -4.29 -6.41
CA LEU A 116 -0.23 -3.61 -5.71
C LEU A 116 1.08 -3.66 -6.53
N LEU A 117 1.39 -4.80 -7.15
CA LEU A 117 2.56 -4.94 -8.01
C LEU A 117 2.46 -4.05 -9.27
N LEU A 118 1.28 -3.99 -9.88
CA LEU A 118 1.03 -3.10 -11.02
C LEU A 118 1.20 -1.63 -10.64
N LEU A 119 0.64 -1.20 -9.51
CA LEU A 119 0.79 0.17 -9.01
C LEU A 119 2.26 0.51 -8.72
N ALA A 120 3.01 -0.38 -8.07
CA ALA A 120 4.43 -0.20 -7.84
C ALA A 120 5.22 -0.06 -9.16
N GLY A 121 4.92 -0.92 -10.15
CA GLY A 121 5.50 -0.83 -11.48
C GLY A 121 5.23 0.52 -12.17
N LEU A 122 3.98 1.00 -12.12
CA LEU A 122 3.60 2.30 -12.68
C LEU A 122 4.33 3.47 -12.01
N VAL A 123 4.52 3.42 -10.69
CA VAL A 123 5.27 4.45 -9.95
C VAL A 123 6.73 4.48 -10.39
N VAL A 124 7.38 3.31 -10.50
CA VAL A 124 8.76 3.20 -10.98
C VAL A 124 8.89 3.78 -12.39
N ILE A 125 8.00 3.40 -13.31
CA ILE A 125 7.99 3.93 -14.69
C ILE A 125 7.82 5.45 -14.68
N ALA A 126 6.89 5.99 -13.90
CA ALA A 126 6.67 7.43 -13.78
C ALA A 126 7.92 8.16 -13.24
N MET A 127 8.61 7.59 -12.26
CA MET A 127 9.86 8.15 -11.74
C MET A 127 10.98 8.15 -12.79
N VAL A 128 11.10 7.09 -13.59
CA VAL A 128 12.06 7.01 -14.70
C VAL A 128 11.74 8.08 -15.76
N ILE A 129 10.48 8.21 -16.17
CA ILE A 129 10.06 9.24 -17.14
C ILE A 129 10.36 10.65 -16.60
N ARG A 130 10.06 10.93 -15.32
CA ARG A 130 10.38 12.20 -14.68
C ARG A 130 11.90 12.46 -14.64
N LYS A 131 12.71 11.46 -14.27
CA LYS A 131 14.18 11.55 -14.28
C LYS A 131 14.73 11.84 -15.67
N VAL A 132 14.22 11.15 -16.70
CA VAL A 132 14.65 11.36 -18.10
C VAL A 132 14.23 12.74 -18.59
N LYS A 133 12.99 13.18 -18.32
CA LYS A 133 12.54 14.54 -18.66
C LYS A 133 13.40 15.60 -17.98
N PHE A 134 13.72 15.44 -16.70
CA PHE A 134 14.59 16.37 -15.98
C PHE A 134 15.99 16.41 -16.58
N LYS A 135 16.60 15.25 -16.86
CA LYS A 135 17.90 15.17 -17.54
C LYS A 135 17.88 15.80 -18.94
N LYS A 136 16.81 15.59 -19.72
CA LYS A 136 16.64 16.23 -21.04
C LYS A 136 16.50 17.75 -20.93
N LEU A 137 15.68 18.24 -19.99
CA LEU A 137 15.51 19.68 -19.74
C LEU A 137 16.80 20.33 -19.23
N GLN A 138 17.56 19.62 -18.41
CA GLN A 138 18.88 20.06 -17.95
C GLN A 138 19.85 20.16 -19.13
N LYS A 139 19.96 19.11 -19.96
CA LYS A 139 20.81 19.13 -21.16
C LYS A 139 20.43 20.24 -22.14
N LYS A 140 19.13 20.52 -22.31
CA LYS A 140 18.65 21.64 -23.13
C LYS A 140 19.12 23.00 -22.58
N ARG A 141 19.02 23.21 -21.26
CA ARG A 141 19.52 24.45 -20.61
C ARG A 141 21.03 24.62 -20.75
N GLU A 142 21.80 23.54 -20.60
CA GLU A 142 23.26 23.56 -20.78
C GLU A 142 23.63 23.91 -22.24
N GLN A 143 22.92 23.35 -23.22
CA GLN A 143 23.12 23.64 -24.63
C GLN A 143 22.79 25.11 -24.97
N GLU A 144 21.66 25.63 -24.49
CA GLU A 144 21.29 27.05 -24.67
C GLU A 144 22.30 28.00 -24.01
N SER A 145 22.90 27.61 -22.88
CA SER A 145 23.94 28.41 -22.20
C SER A 145 25.27 28.43 -22.97
N CYS A 146 25.66 27.32 -23.60
CA CYS A 146 26.89 27.23 -24.38
C CYS A 146 26.82 28.07 -25.68
N TRP A 147 25.65 28.11 -26.32
CA TRP A 147 25.41 28.98 -27.49
C TRP A 147 25.45 30.47 -27.13
N ALA A 148 25.01 30.85 -25.92
CA ALA A 148 25.11 32.24 -25.46
C ALA A 148 26.56 32.71 -25.28
N GLN A 149 27.49 31.80 -24.94
CA GLN A 149 28.91 32.13 -24.73
C GLN A 149 29.68 32.33 -26.05
N ILE A 150 29.33 31.57 -27.10
CA ILE A 150 29.98 31.67 -28.41
C ILE A 150 29.68 33.01 -29.07
N ASN A 151 28.42 33.48 -29.03
CA ASN A 151 28.04 34.76 -29.63
C ASN A 151 28.66 35.97 -28.93
N VAL A 152 28.88 35.93 -27.62
CA VAL A 152 29.59 37.00 -26.91
C VAL A 152 31.06 37.01 -27.29
N THR A 153 31.72 35.84 -27.40
CA THR A 153 33.17 35.79 -27.70
C THR A 153 33.49 36.14 -29.15
N THR A 154 32.63 35.77 -30.09
CA THR A 154 32.81 36.07 -31.53
C THR A 154 32.60 37.55 -31.87
N ASP A 155 31.86 38.30 -31.05
CA ASP A 155 31.60 39.73 -31.28
C ASP A 155 32.66 40.67 -30.66
N MET A 156 33.74 40.13 -30.06
CA MET A 156 34.78 40.94 -29.41
C MET A 156 36.22 40.62 -29.83
N SER A 157 36.43 39.87 -30.91
CA SER A 157 37.72 39.87 -31.62
C SER A 157 37.72 40.94 -32.71
N PHE A 158 38.05 42.19 -32.35
CA PHE A 158 38.35 43.24 -33.33
C PHE A 158 39.78 43.08 -33.86
N ASP A 159 39.92 42.89 -35.18
CA ASP A 159 41.21 42.94 -35.89
C ASP A 159 41.78 44.37 -35.83
N ASN A 160 42.86 44.55 -35.08
CA ASN A 160 43.57 45.83 -34.96
C ASN A 160 44.67 45.94 -36.03
N SER A 161 44.27 46.10 -37.29
CA SER A 161 45.21 46.34 -38.39
C SER A 161 44.65 47.32 -39.40
N LEU A 162 44.76 48.62 -39.13
CA LEU A 162 44.86 49.69 -40.15
C LEU A 162 44.89 51.08 -39.49
N PHE A 163 46.08 51.60 -39.18
CA PHE A 163 46.40 53.03 -39.30
C PHE A 163 47.92 53.20 -39.39
N ALA A 164 48.46 53.03 -40.61
CA ALA A 164 49.71 53.67 -40.97
C ALA A 164 49.38 55.11 -41.41
N ILE A 165 49.92 56.08 -40.68
CA ILE A 165 49.70 57.52 -40.89
C ILE A 165 50.33 57.94 -42.22
N SER A 166 49.53 58.51 -43.13
CA SER A 166 50.03 59.22 -44.32
C SER A 166 49.63 60.68 -44.23
N THR A 167 50.60 61.54 -43.93
CA THR A 167 50.48 63.00 -43.93
C THR A 167 50.46 63.53 -45.37
N LYS A 168 49.38 64.20 -45.80
CA LYS A 168 49.51 65.28 -46.80
C LYS A 168 48.31 66.23 -46.83
N MET A 169 48.69 67.49 -46.95
CA MET A 169 48.00 68.78 -46.76
C MET A 169 46.78 69.12 -47.64
N THR A 170 46.18 70.25 -47.22
CA THR A 170 45.33 71.25 -47.93
C THR A 170 43.84 70.95 -48.04
N SER A 171 42.90 71.90 -47.94
CA SER A 171 42.77 73.25 -47.36
C SER A 171 41.44 73.78 -47.92
N GLY A 172 40.61 74.43 -47.10
CA GLY A 172 39.41 75.15 -47.55
C GLY A 172 38.17 74.26 -47.62
N GLY A 173 37.03 74.61 -47.04
CA GLY A 173 36.57 75.84 -46.40
C GLY A 173 35.06 75.70 -46.20
N ASP A 174 34.55 76.34 -45.15
CA ASP A 174 33.24 77.01 -45.02
C ASP A 174 31.95 76.28 -45.45
N ALA A 175 30.82 76.33 -44.77
CA ALA A 175 30.36 76.98 -43.56
C ALA A 175 28.89 76.55 -43.38
N ALA A 176 28.38 76.80 -42.17
CA ALA A 176 27.02 77.24 -41.88
C ALA A 176 25.85 76.23 -41.97
N THR A 177 24.80 76.29 -41.15
CA THR A 177 24.54 76.67 -39.74
C THR A 177 23.02 76.42 -39.54
N LEU A 178 22.61 76.11 -38.29
CA LEU A 178 21.33 76.53 -37.67
C LEU A 178 20.03 75.86 -38.23
N ASP A 179 18.97 75.57 -37.47
CA ASP A 179 18.66 75.82 -36.07
C ASP A 179 17.30 75.19 -35.68
N ALA A 180 17.08 75.06 -34.35
CA ALA A 180 15.87 75.45 -33.59
C ALA A 180 14.50 74.78 -33.88
N LEU A 181 13.53 74.64 -32.97
CA LEU A 181 13.27 74.91 -31.54
C LEU A 181 11.96 74.10 -31.26
N SER A 182 11.74 73.38 -30.16
CA SER A 182 11.37 73.81 -28.79
C SER A 182 9.93 74.34 -28.59
N GLY A 183 9.25 73.84 -27.54
CA GLY A 183 8.01 74.35 -26.94
C GLY A 183 7.19 73.23 -26.25
N SER A 184 7.32 72.95 -24.93
CA SER A 184 6.61 73.55 -23.75
C SER A 184 5.08 73.35 -23.78
N ASN A 185 4.31 73.00 -22.74
CA ASN A 185 4.37 73.26 -21.30
C ASN A 185 3.26 72.49 -20.54
N ALA A 186 3.37 72.46 -19.19
CA ALA A 186 2.31 72.49 -18.16
C ALA A 186 1.80 71.19 -17.45
N THR A 187 2.11 71.16 -16.15
CA THR A 187 1.63 70.45 -14.94
C THR A 187 0.27 71.03 -14.41
N PRO A 188 -0.26 70.77 -13.17
CA PRO A 188 -0.08 69.72 -12.12
C PRO A 188 -1.41 69.24 -11.42
N ASP A 189 -1.36 68.26 -10.50
CA ASP A 189 -1.98 68.23 -9.12
C ASP A 189 -2.00 66.77 -8.55
N ASN A 190 -1.31 66.41 -7.45
CA ASN A 190 -1.55 66.59 -5.99
C ASN A 190 -2.77 65.77 -5.47
N PHE A 191 -2.69 64.76 -4.58
CA PHE A 191 -2.32 64.78 -3.15
C PHE A 191 -2.23 63.34 -2.56
N GLY A 192 -1.41 63.11 -1.53
CA GLY A 192 -1.60 62.00 -0.56
C GLY A 192 -0.34 61.45 0.15
N PRO A 193 -0.22 61.46 1.50
CA PRO A 193 1.09 61.47 2.18
C PRO A 193 1.55 60.19 2.93
N ARG A 194 2.87 59.99 2.90
CA ARG A 194 3.81 59.66 4.01
C ARG A 194 3.73 58.28 4.72
N LYS A 195 4.84 57.52 4.64
CA LYS A 195 5.73 57.12 5.78
C LYS A 195 7.04 56.48 5.29
N ARG A 196 8.17 56.90 5.88
CA ARG A 196 9.57 56.44 5.77
C ARG A 196 10.20 56.68 7.17
N PRO A 197 11.44 56.27 7.51
CA PRO A 197 12.30 55.12 7.16
C PRO A 197 12.62 54.28 8.44
N THR A 198 13.48 53.25 8.38
CA THR A 198 14.74 53.19 9.18
C THR A 198 15.59 52.01 8.69
N SER A 199 16.88 52.30 8.54
CA SER A 199 17.97 51.51 7.95
C SER A 199 18.96 51.09 9.04
N THR A 200 19.70 49.99 8.87
CA THR A 200 21.13 49.81 9.29
C THR A 200 21.66 48.44 8.81
N SER A 201 22.73 48.40 7.99
CA SER A 201 24.14 48.08 8.35
C SER A 201 24.44 46.56 8.23
N SER A 202 25.51 45.99 7.66
CA SER A 202 26.82 46.43 7.10
C SER A 202 27.62 45.20 6.58
N SER A 203 28.27 45.31 5.39
CA SER A 203 29.63 44.84 4.97
C SER A 203 30.07 43.33 5.07
N PRO A 204 31.25 42.88 4.54
CA PRO A 204 31.53 42.52 3.12
C PRO A 204 32.21 41.11 2.93
N GLU A 205 32.12 40.46 1.75
CA GLU A 205 33.18 39.65 1.08
C GLU A 205 32.67 38.90 -0.18
N PRO A 206 33.51 38.68 -1.22
CA PRO A 206 33.06 38.21 -2.53
C PRO A 206 33.12 36.67 -2.64
N PRO A 207 32.22 36.02 -3.39
CA PRO A 207 32.49 34.66 -3.83
C PRO A 207 33.47 34.70 -5.00
N GLU A 208 34.58 33.99 -4.84
CA GLU A 208 35.59 33.70 -5.85
C GLU A 208 34.92 33.21 -7.15
N PHE A 209 35.03 33.99 -8.22
CA PHE A 209 34.62 33.57 -9.55
C PHE A 209 35.70 32.63 -10.13
N SER A 210 35.57 31.33 -9.89
CA SER A 210 36.21 30.32 -10.74
C SER A 210 35.40 30.21 -12.04
N THR A 211 35.82 30.98 -13.05
CA THR A 211 35.37 30.76 -14.42
C THR A 211 36.31 29.74 -15.07
N PHE A 212 35.75 28.95 -15.99
CA PHE A 212 36.40 27.91 -16.80
C PHE A 212 36.43 26.50 -16.17
N ARG A 213 35.31 25.78 -16.31
CA ARG A 213 35.39 24.36 -16.69
C ARG A 213 35.45 24.29 -18.21
N ALA A 214 36.55 23.76 -18.74
CA ALA A 214 36.66 23.42 -20.14
C ALA A 214 35.68 22.29 -20.47
N CYS A 215 34.88 22.48 -21.52
CA CYS A 215 34.14 21.39 -22.13
C CYS A 215 35.12 20.56 -22.97
N GLN A 216 35.19 19.25 -22.73
CA GLN A 216 35.87 18.28 -23.58
C GLN A 216 34.83 17.26 -24.07
#